data_AF-A0A9P6TST5-F1
#
_entry.id   AF-A0A9P6TST5-F1
#
_cell.length_a   1.000
_cell.length_b   1.000
_cell.length_c   1.000
_cell.angle_alpha   90.00
_cell.angle_beta   90.00
_cell.angle_gamma   90.00
#
_symmetry.space_group_name_H-M   'P 1'
#
loop_
_entity.id
_entity.type
_entity.pdbx_description
1 polymer ?
#
loop_
_entity_poly.entity_id
_entity_poly.type
_entity_poly.pdbx_seq_one_letter_code
_entity_poly.pdbx_strand_id
1 'polypeptide(L)'
;MCRSALVVREGRGFRLSGPDVVKSDQASIIHSTPKAKAQAAKKAALKGVHGKAVRKIRTSTTFHIPKTLKLARKPKFARKSIPHANRMDQYRVIRNPLNTETSMKKIEEHNTLTFIVDVKANKRQIKDAVKRLYDVEAAKINTLIRPDGYKKAYVRLTADVDALDVANKDEIE
;
A
#
# COMPACT_ATOMS: atom_id res chain seq x y z
N MET A 1 -23.48 14.46 15.86
CA MET A 1 -23.83 13.50 16.93
C MET A 1 -23.04 12.22 16.71
N CYS A 2 -22.53 11.65 17.81
CA CYS A 2 -21.94 10.32 18.00
C CYS A 2 -20.82 9.81 17.06
N ARG A 3 -19.67 9.55 17.70
CA ARG A 3 -18.58 8.67 17.27
C ARG A 3 -19.02 7.20 17.44
N SER A 4 -18.63 6.32 16.53
CA SER A 4 -18.29 4.90 16.76
C SER A 4 -17.99 4.25 15.39
N ALA A 5 -16.72 4.13 14.99
CA ALA A 5 -15.82 2.99 15.25
C ALA A 5 -16.21 1.73 14.44
N LEU A 6 -15.35 1.35 13.48
CA LEU A 6 -15.11 -0.05 13.19
C LEU A 6 -13.62 -0.33 12.94
N VAL A 7 -13.21 -1.40 13.60
CA VAL A 7 -11.88 -2.03 13.76
C VAL A 7 -11.51 -2.72 12.42
N VAL A 8 -10.26 -3.04 12.07
CA VAL A 8 -9.67 -4.37 12.33
C VAL A 8 -8.29 -4.53 11.63
N ARG A 9 -7.31 -4.99 12.46
CA ARG A 9 -6.10 -5.83 12.21
C ARG A 9 -5.00 -5.28 11.27
N GLU A 10 -3.71 -5.59 11.42
CA GLU A 10 -2.94 -6.72 12.00
C GLU A 10 -1.75 -6.13 12.78
N GLY A 11 -1.12 -6.72 13.80
CA GLY A 11 -0.82 -8.12 14.08
C GLY A 11 0.65 -8.14 14.52
N ARG A 12 0.93 -8.38 15.81
CA ARG A 12 2.26 -8.76 16.31
C ARG A 12 2.14 -9.51 17.65
N GLY A 13 2.33 -10.83 17.57
CA GLY A 13 3.05 -11.62 18.56
C GLY A 13 2.41 -11.84 19.92
N PHE A 14 1.52 -12.83 20.00
CA PHE A 14 1.17 -13.53 21.23
C PHE A 14 2.31 -14.52 21.56
N ARG A 15 3.03 -14.33 22.68
CA ARG A 15 3.67 -15.46 23.38
C ARG A 15 2.87 -15.69 24.64
N LEU A 16 2.21 -16.85 24.68
CA LEU A 16 1.57 -17.41 25.85
C LEU A 16 2.66 -17.91 26.81
N SER A 17 2.70 -17.35 28.01
CA SER A 17 3.25 -18.05 29.18
C SER A 17 2.06 -18.39 30.08
N GLY A 18 1.84 -19.68 30.31
CA GLY A 18 0.77 -20.20 31.18
C GLY A 18 0.90 -19.77 32.65
N PRO A 19 -0.07 -20.12 33.50
CA PRO A 19 -0.08 -19.73 34.90
C PRO A 19 0.71 -20.76 35.72
N ASP A 20 1.96 -20.44 36.08
CA ASP A 20 2.70 -21.22 37.06
C ASP A 20 2.81 -20.47 38.39
N VAL A 21 2.04 -21.01 39.34
CA VAL A 21 2.38 -21.22 40.75
C VAL A 21 2.73 -19.99 41.59
N VAL A 22 1.75 -19.64 42.43
CA VAL A 22 1.88 -18.89 43.67
C VAL A 22 3.01 -19.50 44.53
N LYS A 23 4.11 -18.77 44.67
CA LYS A 23 4.97 -18.88 45.86
C LYS A 23 4.81 -17.59 46.66
N SER A 24 4.22 -17.78 47.83
CA SER A 24 4.09 -16.80 48.89
C SER A 24 5.48 -16.50 49.47
N ASP A 25 6.07 -15.38 49.05
CA ASP A 25 7.16 -14.76 49.80
C ASP A 25 6.57 -13.60 50.60
N GLN A 26 6.56 -13.78 51.92
CA GLN A 26 6.18 -12.75 52.88
C GLN A 26 7.19 -11.60 52.82
N ALA A 27 6.95 -10.65 51.92
CA ALA A 27 7.57 -9.34 52.00
C ALA A 27 6.87 -8.56 53.12
N SER A 28 7.56 -8.43 54.25
CA SER A 28 7.16 -7.57 55.36
C SER A 28 6.82 -6.17 54.85
N ILE A 29 5.55 -5.81 55.02
CA ILE A 29 5.06 -4.46 54.73
C ILE A 29 5.72 -3.54 55.76
N ILE A 30 6.84 -2.91 55.39
CA ILE A 30 7.39 -1.81 56.18
C ILE A 30 6.35 -0.69 56.09
N HIS A 31 5.48 -0.62 57.10
CA HIS A 31 4.62 0.53 57.31
C HIS A 31 5.53 1.73 57.60
N SER A 32 5.79 2.52 56.55
CA SER A 32 6.46 3.80 56.73
C SER A 32 5.71 4.60 57.78
N THR A 33 6.46 5.16 58.71
CA THR A 33 5.88 5.85 59.87
C THR A 33 4.92 6.94 59.40
N PRO A 34 3.79 7.15 60.07
CA PRO A 34 2.79 8.15 59.65
C PRO A 34 3.41 9.54 59.52
N LYS A 35 4.46 9.83 60.31
CA LYS A 35 5.28 11.04 60.20
C LYS A 35 6.04 11.13 58.87
N ALA A 36 6.66 10.05 58.39
CA ALA A 36 7.35 10.02 57.10
C ALA A 36 6.37 10.15 55.93
N LYS A 37 5.21 9.50 56.01
CA LYS A 37 4.12 9.63 55.01
C LYS A 37 3.58 11.06 54.96
N ALA A 38 3.33 11.67 56.11
CA ALA A 38 2.88 13.06 56.22
C ALA A 38 3.93 14.05 55.70
N GLN A 39 5.21 13.83 55.99
CA GLN A 39 6.30 14.66 55.47
C GLN A 39 6.50 14.53 53.96
N ALA A 40 6.35 13.33 53.39
CA ALA A 40 6.39 13.12 51.95
C ALA A 40 5.19 13.77 51.24
N ALA A 41 3.99 13.63 51.80
CA ALA A 41 2.79 14.30 51.32
C ALA A 41 2.92 15.83 51.38
N LYS A 42 3.47 16.38 52.48
CA LYS A 42 3.76 17.82 52.63
C LYS A 42 4.76 18.30 51.57
N LYS A 43 5.85 17.56 51.34
CA LYS A 43 6.85 17.90 50.31
C LYS A 43 6.30 17.79 48.88
N ALA A 44 5.41 16.83 48.62
CA ALA A 44 4.75 16.67 47.33
C ALA A 44 3.72 17.79 47.07
N ALA A 45 2.93 18.17 48.08
CA ALA A 45 1.99 19.28 48.00
C ALA A 45 2.70 20.64 47.77
N LEU A 46 3.82 20.88 48.46
CA LEU A 46 4.64 22.08 48.29
C LEU A 46 5.31 22.18 46.92
N LYS A 47 5.63 21.05 46.27
CA LYS A 47 6.21 21.05 44.92
C LYS A 47 5.21 21.44 43.85
N GLY A 48 3.91 21.25 44.06
CA GLY A 48 2.87 21.51 43.06
C GLY A 48 3.03 20.70 41.76
N VAL A 49 2.06 20.80 40.86
CA VAL A 49 2.04 20.06 39.58
C VAL A 49 3.12 20.56 38.62
N HIS A 50 3.57 21.81 38.77
CA HIS A 50 4.64 22.44 38.00
C HIS A 50 5.94 22.57 38.81
N GLY A 51 6.37 21.50 39.47
CA GLY A 51 7.44 21.55 40.48
C GLY A 51 8.89 21.75 40.00
N LYS A 52 9.14 21.98 38.71
CA LYS A 52 10.47 22.37 38.21
C LYS A 52 10.36 23.31 37.00
N ALA A 53 10.57 24.60 37.23
CA ALA A 53 10.87 25.56 36.17
C ALA A 53 12.33 25.40 35.75
N VAL A 54 12.64 24.39 34.92
CA VAL A 54 13.98 24.26 34.32
C VAL A 54 14.09 25.30 33.20
N ARG A 55 15.07 26.20 33.31
CA ARG A 55 15.38 27.15 32.22
C ARG A 55 15.76 26.36 30.97
N LYS A 56 15.11 26.65 29.84
CA LYS A 56 15.50 26.06 28.54
C LYS A 56 16.80 26.72 28.08
N ILE A 57 17.93 26.08 28.36
CA ILE A 57 19.25 26.53 27.90
C ILE A 57 19.36 26.21 26.40
N ARG A 58 19.64 27.22 25.57
CA ARG A 58 19.98 27.01 24.16
C ARG A 58 21.49 26.87 24.04
N THR A 59 21.96 25.73 23.53
CA THR A 59 23.38 25.44 23.34
C THR A 59 23.88 25.80 21.93
N SER A 60 22.98 25.95 20.96
CA SER A 60 23.31 26.42 19.60
C SER A 60 23.22 27.94 19.50
N THR A 61 24.12 28.53 18.72
CA THR A 61 24.05 29.95 18.31
C THR A 61 22.97 30.18 17.25
N THR A 62 22.58 29.13 16.53
CA THR A 62 21.51 29.13 15.52
C THR A 62 20.14 28.86 16.14
N PHE A 63 19.15 29.65 15.74
CA PHE A 63 17.76 29.49 16.14
C PHE A 63 17.00 28.64 15.12
N HIS A 64 16.58 27.44 15.52
CA HIS A 64 15.76 26.57 14.70
C HIS A 64 14.27 26.76 14.98
N ILE A 65 13.47 26.84 13.92
CA ILE A 65 12.01 26.89 14.04
C ILE A 65 11.53 25.60 14.73
N PRO A 66 10.81 25.69 15.86
CA PRO A 66 10.32 24.52 16.55
C PRO A 66 9.32 23.78 15.66
N LYS A 67 9.34 22.45 15.74
CA LYS A 67 8.33 21.64 15.03
C LYS A 67 6.97 21.92 15.67
N THR A 68 6.10 22.58 14.92
CA THR A 68 4.72 22.86 15.31
C THR A 68 3.79 21.76 14.82
N LEU A 69 2.60 21.68 15.42
CA LEU A 69 1.55 20.77 14.99
C LEU A 69 1.06 21.19 13.59
N LYS A 70 1.07 20.25 12.63
CA LYS A 70 0.54 20.43 11.28
C LYS A 70 -0.77 19.64 11.14
N LEU A 71 -1.90 20.33 11.15
CA LEU A 71 -3.22 19.70 10.96
C LEU A 71 -3.38 19.21 9.51
N ALA A 72 -4.03 18.06 9.33
CA ALA A 72 -4.45 17.60 8.01
C ALA A 72 -5.51 18.55 7.42
N ARG A 73 -5.51 18.70 6.09
CA ARG A 73 -6.48 19.55 5.38
C ARG A 73 -7.89 18.96 5.53
N LYS A 74 -8.85 19.76 6.00
CA LYS A 74 -10.29 19.46 6.05
C LYS A 74 -11.04 20.52 5.22
N PRO A 75 -11.12 20.38 3.88
CA PRO A 75 -11.76 21.38 3.04
C PRO A 75 -13.27 21.43 3.31
N LYS A 76 -13.85 22.64 3.25
CA LYS A 76 -15.31 22.83 3.46
C LYS A 76 -16.15 22.38 2.26
N PHE A 77 -15.58 22.38 1.06
CA PHE A 77 -16.23 21.99 -0.18
C PHE A 77 -15.25 21.24 -1.09
N ALA A 78 -15.77 20.38 -1.96
CA ALA A 78 -14.97 19.69 -2.96
C ALA A 78 -14.55 20.65 -4.08
N ARG A 79 -13.31 20.53 -4.58
CA ARG A 79 -12.81 21.36 -5.69
C ARG A 79 -13.45 21.05 -7.04
N LYS A 80 -13.91 19.81 -7.21
CA LYS A 80 -14.64 19.33 -8.38
C LYS A 80 -15.87 18.59 -7.86
N SER A 81 -17.02 18.79 -8.51
CA SER A 81 -18.25 18.10 -8.17
C SER A 81 -18.15 16.60 -8.46
N ILE A 82 -17.53 16.23 -9.59
CA ILE A 82 -17.42 14.84 -10.05
C ILE A 82 -15.93 14.46 -10.20
N PRO A 83 -15.50 13.30 -9.68
CA PRO A 83 -14.15 12.78 -9.92
C PRO A 83 -14.00 12.31 -11.38
N HIS A 84 -12.79 12.45 -11.95
CA HIS A 84 -12.52 11.87 -13.27
C HIS A 84 -12.47 10.35 -13.18
N ALA A 85 -13.22 9.67 -14.06
CA ALA A 85 -13.10 8.23 -14.24
C ALA A 85 -11.75 7.86 -14.89
N ASN A 86 -11.33 6.61 -14.66
CA ASN A 86 -10.12 6.08 -15.28
C ASN A 86 -10.30 6.01 -16.79
N ARG A 87 -9.47 6.76 -17.53
CA ARG A 87 -9.52 6.83 -18.99
C ARG A 87 -8.82 5.67 -19.70
N MET A 88 -8.14 4.80 -18.95
CA MET A 88 -7.41 3.63 -19.46
C MET A 88 -8.20 2.38 -19.09
N ASP A 89 -9.15 2.04 -19.94
CA ASP A 89 -9.90 0.78 -19.92
C ASP A 89 -9.20 -0.28 -20.80
N GLN A 90 -9.74 -1.49 -20.79
CA GLN A 90 -9.18 -2.65 -21.47
C GLN A 90 -9.09 -2.42 -22.99
N TYR A 91 -10.15 -1.88 -23.59
CA TYR A 91 -10.24 -1.58 -25.01
C TYR A 91 -9.31 -0.45 -25.48
N ARG A 92 -8.98 0.50 -24.61
CA ARG A 92 -7.95 1.50 -24.93
C ARG A 92 -6.54 0.95 -24.77
N VAL A 93 -6.33 0.06 -23.80
CA VAL A 93 -5.02 -0.56 -23.55
C VAL A 93 -4.60 -1.42 -24.73
N ILE A 94 -5.46 -2.33 -25.17
CA ILE A 94 -5.23 -3.22 -26.32
C ILE A 94 -6.03 -2.69 -27.50
N ARG A 95 -5.34 -2.26 -28.57
CA ARG A 95 -6.01 -1.68 -29.74
C ARG A 95 -6.37 -2.75 -30.77
N ASN A 96 -5.38 -3.53 -31.17
CA ASN A 96 -5.56 -4.61 -32.13
C ASN A 96 -4.47 -5.67 -31.98
N PRO A 97 -4.77 -6.95 -32.29
CA PRO A 97 -3.74 -7.96 -32.49
C PRO A 97 -2.91 -7.62 -33.73
N LEU A 98 -1.68 -8.13 -33.77
CA LEU A 98 -0.74 -7.91 -34.86
C LEU A 98 -0.58 -9.22 -35.65
N ASN A 99 -1.00 -9.21 -36.91
CA ASN A 99 -1.11 -10.39 -37.78
C ASN A 99 0.01 -10.46 -38.86
N THR A 100 1.17 -9.86 -38.62
CA THR A 100 2.31 -9.96 -39.55
C THR A 100 2.93 -11.36 -39.51
N GLU A 101 3.62 -11.78 -40.56
CA GLU A 101 4.34 -13.06 -40.62
C GLU A 101 5.23 -13.32 -39.39
N THR A 102 6.00 -12.31 -38.95
CA THR A 102 6.87 -12.43 -37.76
C THR A 102 6.09 -12.63 -36.45
N SER A 103 4.82 -12.24 -36.43
CA SER A 103 3.91 -12.43 -35.30
C SER A 103 3.29 -13.82 -35.34
N MET A 104 2.87 -14.28 -36.53
CA MET A 104 2.33 -15.63 -36.71
C MET A 104 3.35 -16.69 -36.28
N LYS A 105 4.63 -16.53 -36.69
CA LYS A 105 5.73 -17.40 -36.24
C LYS A 105 5.88 -17.43 -34.70
N LYS A 106 5.63 -16.30 -34.03
CA LYS A 106 5.71 -16.18 -32.57
C LYS A 106 4.54 -16.83 -31.83
N ILE A 107 3.38 -16.91 -32.47
CA ILE A 107 2.22 -17.63 -31.95
C ILE A 107 2.55 -19.13 -31.96
N GLU A 108 3.08 -19.64 -33.07
CA GLU A 108 3.44 -21.05 -33.26
C GLU A 108 4.63 -21.51 -32.39
N GLU A 109 5.77 -20.80 -32.45
CA GLU A 109 7.03 -21.29 -31.87
C GLU A 109 7.16 -21.05 -30.35
N HIS A 110 6.52 -20.00 -29.84
CA HIS A 110 6.80 -19.47 -28.50
C HIS A 110 5.58 -19.31 -27.60
N ASN A 111 4.38 -19.67 -28.10
CA ASN A 111 3.11 -19.43 -27.42
C ASN A 111 2.99 -17.94 -27.00
N THR A 112 3.23 -17.03 -27.95
CA THR A 112 3.20 -15.58 -27.71
C THR A 112 2.25 -14.85 -28.64
N LEU A 113 1.30 -14.12 -28.06
CA LEU A 113 0.43 -13.18 -28.77
C LEU A 113 1.12 -11.82 -28.88
N THR A 114 1.03 -11.19 -30.06
CA THR A 114 1.55 -9.84 -30.26
C THR A 114 0.41 -8.85 -30.44
N PHE A 115 0.38 -7.82 -29.58
CA PHE A 115 -0.63 -6.76 -29.64
C PHE A 115 -0.01 -5.41 -29.96
N ILE A 116 -0.80 -4.57 -30.61
CA ILE A 116 -0.60 -3.13 -30.65
C ILE A 116 -1.34 -2.54 -29.46
N VAL A 117 -0.61 -1.79 -28.65
CA VAL A 117 -1.10 -1.23 -27.38
C VAL A 117 -0.86 0.27 -27.32
N ASP A 118 -1.57 0.96 -26.44
CA ASP A 118 -1.35 2.39 -26.21
C ASP A 118 0.05 2.66 -25.63
N VAL A 119 0.66 3.77 -26.05
CA VAL A 119 2.02 4.16 -25.62
C VAL A 119 2.10 4.37 -24.12
N LYS A 120 1.01 4.75 -23.47
CA LYS A 120 0.97 4.97 -22.02
C LYS A 120 0.68 3.69 -21.21
N ALA A 121 0.35 2.58 -21.87
CA ALA A 121 -0.01 1.35 -21.18
C ALA A 121 1.21 0.71 -20.50
N ASN A 122 1.06 0.37 -19.21
CA ASN A 122 2.05 -0.37 -18.44
C ASN A 122 1.87 -1.89 -18.61
N LYS A 123 2.93 -2.67 -18.39
CA LYS A 123 2.87 -4.15 -18.50
C LYS A 123 1.80 -4.79 -17.63
N ARG A 124 1.54 -4.23 -16.43
CA ARG A 124 0.48 -4.70 -15.52
C ARG A 124 -0.91 -4.49 -16.11
N GLN A 125 -1.14 -3.31 -16.70
CA GLN A 125 -2.41 -3.00 -17.37
C GLN A 125 -2.65 -3.88 -18.60
N ILE A 126 -1.59 -4.17 -19.37
CA ILE A 126 -1.69 -5.08 -20.52
C ILE A 126 -2.04 -6.50 -20.04
N LYS A 127 -1.42 -6.99 -18.97
CA LYS A 127 -1.75 -8.29 -18.36
C LYS A 127 -3.22 -8.34 -17.95
N ASP A 128 -3.69 -7.32 -17.25
CA ASP A 128 -5.08 -7.25 -16.78
C ASP A 128 -6.08 -7.12 -17.94
N ALA A 129 -5.71 -6.41 -19.01
CA ALA A 129 -6.56 -6.25 -20.19
C ALA A 129 -6.66 -7.58 -20.98
N VAL A 130 -5.54 -8.27 -21.22
CA VAL A 130 -5.54 -9.58 -21.90
C VAL A 130 -6.38 -10.58 -21.12
N LYS A 131 -6.22 -10.62 -19.79
CA LYS A 131 -6.98 -11.52 -18.92
C LYS A 131 -8.48 -11.27 -18.93
N ARG A 132 -8.92 -10.04 -19.18
CA ARG A 132 -10.36 -9.69 -19.16
C ARG A 132 -11.03 -9.75 -20.53
N LEU A 133 -10.28 -9.54 -21.60
CA LEU A 133 -10.82 -9.56 -22.97
C LEU A 133 -10.81 -10.97 -23.54
N TYR A 134 -9.71 -11.70 -23.32
CA TYR A 134 -9.49 -13.00 -23.95
C TYR A 134 -9.55 -14.16 -22.93
N ASP A 135 -9.79 -13.87 -21.64
CA ASP A 135 -9.80 -14.83 -20.53
C ASP A 135 -8.50 -15.63 -20.37
N VAL A 136 -7.37 -15.11 -20.89
CA VAL A 136 -6.07 -15.79 -20.85
C VAL A 136 -5.11 -15.17 -19.83
N GLU A 137 -4.37 -16.02 -19.13
CA GLU A 137 -3.30 -15.58 -18.24
C GLU A 137 -1.95 -15.44 -18.95
N ALA A 138 -1.35 -14.25 -18.84
CA ALA A 138 -0.01 -14.01 -19.38
C ALA A 138 1.07 -14.38 -18.35
N ALA A 139 1.98 -15.27 -18.75
CA ALA A 139 3.20 -15.58 -18.01
C ALA A 139 4.13 -14.35 -17.96
N LYS A 140 4.48 -13.78 -19.11
CA LYS A 140 5.41 -12.65 -19.22
C LYS A 140 5.03 -11.70 -20.35
N ILE A 141 5.27 -10.40 -20.13
CA ILE A 141 5.01 -9.36 -21.13
C ILE A 141 6.28 -8.56 -21.42
N ASN A 142 6.62 -8.49 -22.70
CA ASN A 142 7.68 -7.64 -23.23
C ASN A 142 7.06 -6.56 -24.11
N THR A 143 7.59 -5.34 -24.06
CA THR A 143 7.02 -4.21 -24.82
C THR A 143 8.14 -3.42 -25.49
N LEU A 144 7.89 -2.94 -26.70
CA LEU A 144 8.73 -1.97 -27.41
C LEU A 144 7.86 -0.88 -28.01
N ILE A 145 8.44 0.29 -28.29
CA ILE A 145 7.79 1.34 -29.08
C ILE A 145 8.25 1.15 -30.53
N ARG A 146 7.30 1.08 -31.47
CA ARG A 146 7.57 1.04 -32.91
C ARG A 146 7.86 2.46 -33.43
N PRO A 147 8.61 2.59 -34.54
CA PRO A 147 8.83 3.89 -35.18
C PRO A 147 7.53 4.59 -35.59
N ASP A 148 6.45 3.83 -35.84
CA ASP A 148 5.10 4.33 -36.14
C ASP A 148 4.44 5.09 -34.96
N GLY A 149 5.08 5.14 -33.80
CA GLY A 149 4.58 5.82 -32.60
C GLY A 149 3.64 4.98 -31.74
N TYR A 150 3.38 3.73 -32.12
CA TYR A 150 2.58 2.79 -31.32
C TYR A 150 3.46 1.83 -30.51
N LYS A 151 2.96 1.35 -29.38
CA LYS A 151 3.66 0.34 -28.59
C LYS A 151 3.27 -1.06 -29.09
N LYS A 152 4.25 -1.94 -29.26
CA LYS A 152 4.06 -3.37 -29.55
C LYS A 152 4.32 -4.16 -28.28
N ALA A 153 3.41 -5.05 -27.91
CA ALA A 153 3.51 -5.92 -26.75
C ALA A 153 3.59 -7.38 -27.19
N TYR A 154 4.63 -8.10 -26.76
CA TYR A 154 4.70 -9.55 -26.84
C TYR A 154 4.21 -10.12 -25.51
N VAL A 155 3.15 -10.91 -25.57
CA VAL A 155 2.46 -11.49 -24.43
C VAL A 155 2.66 -13.00 -24.50
N ARG A 156 3.53 -13.53 -23.64
CA ARG A 156 3.72 -14.98 -23.50
C ARG A 156 2.64 -15.53 -22.60
N LEU A 157 1.89 -16.51 -23.10
CA LEU A 157 0.84 -17.18 -22.34
C LEU A 157 1.44 -18.24 -21.39
N THR A 158 0.62 -18.76 -20.49
CA THR A 158 0.96 -19.98 -19.73
C THR A 158 0.87 -21.20 -20.64
N ALA A 159 1.51 -22.31 -20.24
CA ALA A 159 1.52 -23.53 -21.04
C ALA A 159 0.17 -24.26 -21.07
N ASP A 160 -0.80 -23.82 -20.27
CA ASP A 160 -2.12 -24.43 -20.16
C ASP A 160 -3.06 -24.03 -21.32
N VAL A 161 -2.73 -22.94 -22.03
CA VAL A 161 -3.53 -22.38 -23.12
C VAL A 161 -2.65 -22.15 -24.33
N ASP A 162 -3.09 -22.67 -25.48
CA ASP A 162 -2.40 -22.49 -26.75
C ASP A 162 -2.79 -21.17 -27.42
N ALA A 163 -1.80 -20.37 -27.81
CA ALA A 163 -2.01 -19.08 -28.46
C ALA A 163 -2.70 -19.20 -29.83
N LEU A 164 -2.58 -20.34 -30.51
CA LEU A 164 -3.22 -20.57 -31.81
C LEU A 164 -4.75 -20.58 -31.66
N ASP A 165 -5.27 -21.26 -30.64
CA ASP A 165 -6.71 -21.35 -30.40
C ASP A 165 -7.30 -19.99 -30.02
N VAL A 166 -6.55 -19.21 -29.22
CA VAL A 166 -6.94 -17.86 -28.84
C VAL A 166 -6.94 -16.92 -30.05
N ALA A 167 -5.92 -17.00 -30.91
CA ALA A 167 -5.83 -16.17 -32.11
C ALA A 167 -6.99 -16.45 -33.09
N ASN A 168 -7.35 -17.72 -33.29
CA ASN A 168 -8.48 -18.08 -34.15
C ASN A 168 -9.82 -17.58 -33.58
N LYS A 169 -9.94 -17.50 -32.25
CA LYS A 169 -11.12 -16.93 -31.60
C LYS A 169 -11.21 -15.42 -31.84
N ASP A 170 -10.06 -14.73 -31.79
CA ASP A 170 -9.95 -13.29 -32.00
C ASP A 170 -10.15 -12.87 -33.47
N GLU A 171 -9.90 -13.74 -34.44
CA GLU A 171 -10.11 -13.45 -35.87
C GLU A 171 -11.58 -13.52 -36.31
N ILE A 172 -12.44 -14.17 -35.52
CA ILE A 172 -13.84 -14.45 -35.87
C ILE A 172 -14.82 -13.40 -35.27
N GLU A 173 -14.36 -12.54 -34.36
CA GLU A 173 -15.16 -11.49 -33.70
C GLU A 173 -14.67 -10.06 -34.02
#